data_AF-A0A9W8CWD7-F1
#
_entry.id   AF-A0A9W8CWD7-F1
#
_cell.length_a   1.000
_cell.length_b   1.000
_cell.length_c   1.000
_cell.angle_alpha   90.00
_cell.angle_beta   90.00
_cell.angle_gamma   90.00
#
_symmetry.space_group_name_H-M   'P 1'
#
loop_
_entity.id
_entity.type
_entity.pdbx_description
1 polymer ?
#
loop_
_entity_poly.entity_id
_entity_poly.type
_entity_poly.pdbx_seq_one_letter_code
_entity_poly.pdbx_strand_id
1 'polypeptide(L)'
;MRVSVASGMAIVLAASIASAATFDVSCNSNHASYYGQNSARNQKPLGEYCKDAVEDVIVLAFMDGFPNVLLNFANACETTFEGSTLLHCPAMAKDIKFCQSKGKAVILSMGGASGAYGFASESDGAVFANTVWDMFFKGNASRRPFDDAVLDGIDLDIEGGGSTGYAAFINQLRSHYAGDTSKPYYIAAAPQCPFPDAYLGPTLDSAWFDMVFVQFYNNFCGLNAYPSSFNFGDWDAWAKNKSINKDVKIYIGAPGSPSAASSGYVDGAALKTIYNSVRSNYSSLGGIMTWDVSQARTSGLATSIRAMLDAGKSCGGSHAPSPTNTTSVSTSTSVAATSSSSQTAPGVTGTDTEIYTITTTATETITSVSTFVSTYQTSRTFESTYTLYHTTTYTYTQTGASELAHSSNSSVTYTLSSMAPTGVVPSPEPLSAQCPVRGAPCAELTQGCNDVGYTLCLGGRWVVYPCLAGTKCYLFGEIALCDWGLLHGRRPRCDVQPIQKMPSKSTVTASIDAGSEHRAVFTTKGISSRIEYVPLHAEHGRFSALVKLQTLRAPFGNNWVLRLELPAGQSIDHVDHGLTVANGTSIAIQPNGPAKSATRMFVLLAVSGRYAGPYRMPDMAKASFALA
;
A
#
# COMPACT_ATOMS: atom_id res chain seq x y z
N MET A 1 63.13 46.99 -43.47
CA MET A 1 62.07 47.53 -42.59
C MET A 1 61.09 46.41 -42.31
N ARG A 2 60.87 46.06 -41.04
CA ARG A 2 59.91 45.04 -40.60
C ARG A 2 58.48 45.53 -40.83
N VAL A 3 57.57 44.68 -41.28
CA VAL A 3 56.14 44.76 -40.91
C VAL A 3 55.63 43.35 -40.61
N SER A 4 55.04 43.23 -39.43
CA SER A 4 54.57 42.04 -38.75
C SER A 4 53.31 41.44 -39.38
N VAL A 5 53.20 40.11 -39.37
CA VAL A 5 51.92 39.41 -39.47
C VAL A 5 51.66 38.73 -38.14
N ALA A 6 50.61 39.17 -37.44
CA ALA A 6 50.14 38.57 -36.20
C ALA A 6 49.22 37.39 -36.53
N SER A 7 49.63 36.17 -36.16
CA SER A 7 48.74 35.00 -36.14
C SER A 7 48.11 34.89 -34.75
N GLY A 8 46.82 35.17 -34.65
CA GLY A 8 46.01 34.80 -33.48
C GLY A 8 45.66 33.32 -33.53
N MET A 9 46.11 32.54 -32.56
CA MET A 9 45.59 31.19 -32.30
C MET A 9 44.25 31.32 -31.57
N ALA A 10 43.17 30.90 -32.23
CA ALA A 10 41.91 30.63 -31.55
C ALA A 10 42.02 29.27 -30.83
N ILE A 11 42.01 29.29 -29.49
CA ILE A 11 41.88 28.08 -28.67
C ILE A 11 40.40 27.70 -28.68
N VAL A 12 40.05 26.65 -29.43
CA VAL A 12 38.74 26.00 -29.32
C VAL A 12 38.80 25.08 -28.09
N LEU A 13 38.22 25.53 -26.97
CA LEU A 13 37.96 24.67 -25.82
C LEU A 13 36.85 23.68 -26.22
N ALA A 14 37.22 22.46 -26.57
CA ALA A 14 36.27 21.37 -26.68
C ALA A 14 35.80 21.02 -25.26
N ALA A 15 34.64 21.55 -24.87
CA ALA A 15 33.93 21.06 -23.70
C ALA A 15 33.50 19.62 -24.00
N SER A 16 34.21 18.66 -23.41
CA SER A 16 33.77 17.28 -23.34
C SER A 16 32.48 17.24 -22.52
N ILE A 17 31.34 17.26 -23.21
CA ILE A 17 30.05 16.94 -22.61
C ILE A 17 30.17 15.45 -22.24
N ALA A 18 30.52 15.17 -20.99
CA ALA A 18 30.40 13.83 -20.45
C ALA A 18 28.92 13.47 -20.57
N SER A 19 28.59 12.60 -21.53
CA SER A 19 27.26 12.02 -21.62
C SER A 19 26.98 11.36 -20.28
N ALA A 20 25.99 11.87 -19.54
CA ALA A 20 25.50 11.19 -18.35
C ALA A 20 25.16 9.76 -18.77
N ALA A 21 25.74 8.77 -18.09
CA ALA A 21 25.45 7.38 -18.39
C ALA A 21 23.95 7.16 -18.18
N THR A 22 23.27 6.66 -19.21
CA THR A 22 21.87 6.25 -19.10
C THR A 22 21.76 5.10 -18.13
N PHE A 23 20.74 5.12 -17.28
CA PHE A 23 20.39 4.02 -16.39
C PHE A 23 20.29 2.72 -17.18
N ASP A 24 20.94 1.69 -16.67
CA ASP A 24 20.93 0.34 -17.22
C ASP A 24 20.72 -0.62 -16.06
N VAL A 25 19.53 -1.22 -16.01
CA VAL A 25 19.13 -2.15 -14.94
C VAL A 25 20.05 -3.38 -14.86
N SER A 26 20.76 -3.73 -15.92
CA SER A 26 21.68 -4.88 -15.92
C SER A 26 22.98 -4.60 -15.15
N CYS A 27 23.30 -3.34 -14.88
CA CYS A 27 24.49 -2.93 -14.15
C CYS A 27 24.37 -3.20 -12.66
N ASN A 28 25.49 -3.59 -12.05
CA ASN A 28 25.60 -3.70 -10.59
C ASN A 28 25.94 -2.37 -9.91
N SER A 29 25.97 -1.27 -10.66
CA SER A 29 26.53 0.02 -10.23
C SER A 29 25.47 1.13 -10.19
N ASN A 30 24.20 0.76 -10.02
CA ASN A 30 23.11 1.71 -9.99
C ASN A 30 22.87 2.24 -8.57
N HIS A 31 22.60 3.53 -8.46
CA HIS A 31 22.15 4.17 -7.23
C HIS A 31 20.67 4.53 -7.36
N ALA A 32 19.82 3.89 -6.56
CA ALA A 32 18.42 4.23 -6.42
C ALA A 32 18.20 5.07 -5.15
N SER A 33 17.40 6.12 -5.21
CA SER A 33 17.05 6.88 -4.01
C SER A 33 15.57 7.23 -3.98
N TYR A 34 14.96 7.04 -2.81
CA TYR A 34 13.61 7.53 -2.54
C TYR A 34 13.59 9.07 -2.49
N TYR A 35 12.53 9.67 -3.02
CA TYR A 35 12.30 11.10 -3.07
C TYR A 35 10.83 11.39 -2.81
N GLY A 36 10.53 12.34 -1.93
CA GLY A 36 9.18 12.85 -1.73
C GLY A 36 8.83 13.03 -0.27
N GLN A 37 9.27 12.16 0.64
CA GLN A 37 8.91 12.23 2.06
C GLN A 37 9.74 13.20 2.90
N ASN A 38 10.77 13.82 2.33
CA ASN A 38 11.55 14.87 2.97
C ASN A 38 12.08 14.49 4.37
N SER A 39 12.70 13.31 4.48
CA SER A 39 13.17 12.75 5.76
C SER A 39 14.13 13.71 6.50
N ALA A 40 15.00 14.42 5.77
CA ALA A 40 15.93 15.41 6.34
C ALA A 40 15.33 16.82 6.53
N ARG A 41 14.05 17.04 6.21
CA ARG A 41 13.34 18.33 6.30
C ARG A 41 13.95 19.47 5.46
N ASN A 42 14.77 19.13 4.47
CA ASN A 42 15.45 20.08 3.58
C ASN A 42 15.43 19.65 2.10
N GLN A 43 14.54 18.72 1.74
CA GLN A 43 14.34 18.21 0.38
C GLN A 43 14.16 19.34 -0.62
N LYS A 44 14.88 19.22 -1.75
CA LYS A 44 14.85 20.16 -2.86
C LYS A 44 13.82 19.75 -3.91
N PRO A 45 13.48 20.63 -4.87
CA PRO A 45 12.73 20.22 -6.05
C PRO A 45 13.41 19.03 -6.75
N LEU A 46 12.61 18.11 -7.32
CA LEU A 46 13.08 16.87 -7.92
C LEU A 46 14.20 17.11 -8.93
N GLY A 47 14.06 18.15 -9.75
CA GLY A 47 15.01 18.50 -10.80
C GLY A 47 16.42 18.82 -10.29
N GLU A 48 16.58 19.23 -9.02
CA GLU A 48 17.91 19.49 -8.43
C GLU A 48 18.74 18.21 -8.34
N TYR A 49 18.13 17.08 -7.96
CA TYR A 49 18.80 15.78 -7.86
C TYR A 49 19.08 15.15 -9.25
N CYS A 50 18.60 15.79 -10.31
CA CYS A 50 18.75 15.32 -11.68
C CYS A 50 19.87 16.04 -12.45
N LYS A 51 20.50 17.07 -11.85
CA LYS A 51 21.55 17.87 -12.51
C LYS A 51 22.89 17.16 -12.61
N ASP A 52 23.15 16.19 -11.73
CA ASP A 52 24.38 15.40 -11.71
C ASP A 52 24.08 13.89 -11.89
N ALA A 53 25.14 13.07 -11.92
CA ALA A 53 25.05 11.63 -12.15
C ALA A 53 25.00 10.79 -10.85
N VAL A 54 24.63 11.38 -9.70
CA VAL A 54 24.72 10.65 -8.42
C VAL A 54 23.67 9.54 -8.31
N GLU A 55 22.39 9.82 -8.60
CA GLU A 55 21.33 8.82 -8.69
C GLU A 55 21.08 8.39 -10.13
N ASP A 56 20.90 7.09 -10.36
CA ASP A 56 20.50 6.51 -11.64
C ASP A 56 18.98 6.26 -11.68
N VAL A 57 18.38 5.96 -10.52
CA VAL A 57 16.93 5.76 -10.34
C VAL A 57 16.42 6.67 -9.23
N ILE A 58 15.34 7.41 -9.49
CA ILE A 58 14.64 8.18 -8.46
C ILE A 58 13.26 7.55 -8.24
N VAL A 59 12.99 7.19 -6.98
CA VAL A 59 11.76 6.51 -6.57
C VAL A 59 10.83 7.52 -5.89
N LEU A 60 9.74 7.90 -6.56
CA LEU A 60 8.79 8.90 -6.06
C LEU A 60 7.93 8.31 -4.94
N ALA A 61 8.13 8.79 -3.72
CA ALA A 61 7.47 8.34 -2.49
C ALA A 61 6.46 9.38 -1.99
N PHE A 62 5.15 9.15 -2.05
CA PHE A 62 4.46 7.90 -2.41
C PHE A 62 3.08 8.11 -3.02
N MET A 63 2.57 7.06 -3.65
CA MET A 63 1.14 6.73 -3.59
C MET A 63 0.87 5.96 -2.28
N ASP A 64 0.50 6.69 -1.24
CA ASP A 64 0.34 6.16 0.13
C ASP A 64 -1.10 5.71 0.45
N GLY A 65 -1.97 5.70 -0.56
CA GLY A 65 -3.30 5.10 -0.52
C GLY A 65 -3.78 4.63 -1.89
N PHE A 66 -4.39 3.44 -1.90
CA PHE A 66 -5.01 2.79 -3.05
C PHE A 66 -6.04 1.74 -2.57
N PRO A 67 -7.08 1.38 -3.36
CA PRO A 67 -7.30 1.69 -4.78
C PRO A 67 -7.84 3.09 -5.09
N ASN A 68 -8.19 3.88 -4.09
CA ASN A 68 -8.39 5.32 -4.29
C ASN A 68 -7.03 6.01 -4.25
N VAL A 69 -6.57 6.56 -5.37
CA VAL A 69 -5.23 7.17 -5.49
C VAL A 69 -5.08 8.33 -4.51
N LEU A 70 -4.26 8.13 -3.49
CA LEU A 70 -3.79 9.17 -2.59
C LEU A 70 -2.28 9.30 -2.78
N LEU A 71 -1.85 10.54 -3.02
CA LEU A 71 -0.45 10.89 -3.25
C LEU A 71 0.02 11.80 -2.13
N ASN A 72 1.26 11.60 -1.72
CA ASN A 72 1.93 12.44 -0.75
C ASN A 72 3.40 12.57 -1.12
N PHE A 73 3.85 13.77 -1.45
CA PHE A 73 5.26 14.07 -1.73
C PHE A 73 5.77 15.18 -0.79
N ALA A 74 5.25 15.21 0.43
CA ALA A 74 5.51 16.24 1.44
C ALA A 74 5.47 17.65 0.82
N ASN A 75 6.55 18.41 0.96
CA ASN A 75 6.66 19.78 0.46
C ASN A 75 6.94 19.89 -1.06
N ALA A 76 7.08 18.77 -1.78
CA ALA A 76 7.34 18.81 -3.23
C ALA A 76 6.09 19.10 -4.05
N CYS A 77 4.90 18.76 -3.52
CA CYS A 77 3.62 19.04 -4.17
C CYS A 77 2.48 19.04 -3.15
N GLU A 78 1.77 20.16 -3.06
CA GLU A 78 0.62 20.34 -2.16
C GLU A 78 -0.65 20.81 -2.91
N THR A 79 -0.52 21.14 -4.20
CA THR A 79 -1.64 21.59 -5.04
C THR A 79 -2.50 20.39 -5.45
N THR A 80 -3.82 20.56 -5.50
CA THR A 80 -4.77 19.54 -5.96
C THR A 80 -5.52 20.00 -7.20
N PHE A 81 -6.11 19.03 -7.92
CA PHE A 81 -7.11 19.35 -8.94
C PHE A 81 -8.33 20.03 -8.32
N GLU A 82 -8.94 20.97 -9.04
CA GLU A 82 -10.16 21.65 -8.60
C GLU A 82 -11.27 20.65 -8.26
N GLY A 83 -11.86 20.81 -7.07
CA GLY A 83 -12.91 19.92 -6.54
C GLY A 83 -12.45 18.50 -6.23
N SER A 84 -11.17 18.30 -5.92
CA SER A 84 -10.58 16.97 -5.67
C SER A 84 -9.50 17.02 -4.59
N THR A 85 -9.26 15.87 -3.94
CA THR A 85 -8.12 15.64 -3.02
C THR A 85 -6.89 15.09 -3.74
N LEU A 86 -7.02 14.68 -5.01
CA LEU A 86 -5.91 14.21 -5.84
C LEU A 86 -4.93 15.35 -6.13
N LEU A 87 -3.64 15.11 -5.84
CA LEU A 87 -2.58 16.06 -6.13
C LEU A 87 -2.44 16.35 -7.63
N HIS A 88 -2.15 17.60 -7.95
CA HIS A 88 -1.79 18.10 -9.27
C HIS A 88 -0.40 18.78 -9.18
N CYS A 89 0.61 18.15 -9.77
CA CYS A 89 2.02 18.44 -9.53
C CYS A 89 2.76 18.86 -10.83
N PRO A 90 2.41 20.01 -11.45
CA PRO A 90 2.99 20.43 -12.73
C PRO A 90 4.50 20.74 -12.66
N ALA A 91 5.01 21.15 -11.49
CA ALA A 91 6.45 21.33 -11.29
C ALA A 91 7.19 19.98 -11.33
N MET A 92 6.67 18.98 -10.60
CA MET A 92 7.23 17.62 -10.64
C MET A 92 7.10 17.00 -12.03
N ALA A 93 6.03 17.26 -12.78
CA ALA A 93 5.88 16.79 -14.16
C ALA A 93 7.03 17.26 -15.07
N LYS A 94 7.44 18.53 -14.95
CA LYS A 94 8.59 19.09 -15.68
C LYS A 94 9.89 18.44 -15.23
N ASP A 95 10.07 18.27 -13.92
CA ASP A 95 11.28 17.68 -13.35
C ASP A 95 11.43 16.19 -13.72
N ILE A 96 10.35 15.41 -13.74
CA ILE A 96 10.35 14.01 -14.21
C ILE A 96 10.93 13.93 -15.62
N LYS A 97 10.41 14.73 -16.56
CA LYS A 97 10.90 14.78 -17.94
C LYS A 97 12.36 15.24 -18.01
N PHE A 98 12.75 16.19 -17.16
CA PHE A 98 14.14 16.63 -17.06
C PHE A 98 15.07 15.50 -16.59
N CYS A 99 14.71 14.76 -15.53
CA CYS A 99 15.47 13.61 -15.04
C CYS A 99 15.63 12.52 -16.12
N GLN A 100 14.54 12.20 -16.83
CA GLN A 100 14.56 11.27 -17.95
C GLN A 100 15.48 11.75 -19.08
N SER A 101 15.48 13.04 -19.40
CA SER A 101 16.41 13.62 -20.39
C SER A 101 17.89 13.55 -19.96
N LYS A 102 18.15 13.34 -18.66
CA LYS A 102 19.48 13.12 -18.08
C LYS A 102 19.82 11.64 -17.96
N GLY A 103 19.00 10.76 -18.52
CA GLY A 103 19.22 9.31 -18.55
C GLY A 103 18.83 8.61 -17.26
N LYS A 104 18.11 9.26 -16.34
CA LYS A 104 17.64 8.66 -15.08
C LYS A 104 16.28 8.01 -15.28
N ALA A 105 16.04 6.89 -14.60
CA ALA A 105 14.69 6.35 -14.47
C ALA A 105 13.97 7.03 -13.30
N VAL A 106 12.69 7.38 -13.50
CA VAL A 106 11.81 7.92 -12.47
C VAL A 106 10.58 7.03 -12.33
N ILE A 107 10.49 6.34 -11.20
CA ILE A 107 9.42 5.36 -10.93
C ILE A 107 8.56 5.82 -9.76
N LEU A 108 7.28 5.45 -9.70
CA LEU A 108 6.38 5.78 -8.59
C LEU A 108 6.32 4.63 -7.60
N SER A 109 6.52 4.93 -6.32
CA SER A 109 6.38 3.94 -5.25
C SER A 109 4.98 3.96 -4.66
N MET A 110 4.40 2.76 -4.55
CA MET A 110 3.13 2.49 -3.91
C MET A 110 3.38 1.91 -2.53
N GLY A 111 2.76 2.50 -1.52
CA GLY A 111 2.75 2.00 -0.16
C GLY A 111 3.42 2.96 0.84
N GLY A 112 4.55 2.55 1.39
CA GLY A 112 5.26 3.20 2.48
C GLY A 112 4.66 2.94 3.86
N ALA A 113 5.24 3.56 4.88
CA ALA A 113 4.89 3.32 6.30
C ALA A 113 3.44 3.66 6.70
N SER A 114 2.61 4.19 5.78
CA SER A 114 1.20 4.48 6.05
C SER A 114 0.38 3.20 6.28
N GLY A 115 0.79 2.04 5.74
CA GLY A 115 0.22 0.70 5.97
C GLY A 115 -1.28 0.47 5.71
N ALA A 116 -2.04 1.49 5.30
CA ALA A 116 -3.50 1.45 5.16
C ALA A 116 -3.96 1.49 3.69
N TYR A 117 -3.35 0.62 2.90
CA TYR A 117 -3.58 0.38 1.48
C TYR A 117 -3.66 -1.12 1.20
N GLY A 118 -4.11 -1.50 0.02
CA GLY A 118 -4.21 -2.90 -0.40
C GLY A 118 -5.44 -3.16 -1.25
N PHE A 119 -5.61 -4.42 -1.64
CA PHE A 119 -6.72 -4.88 -2.47
C PHE A 119 -7.55 -5.92 -1.73
N ALA A 120 -8.87 -5.94 -1.98
CA ALA A 120 -9.74 -6.96 -1.41
C ALA A 120 -9.68 -8.28 -2.20
N SER A 121 -9.23 -8.23 -3.46
CA SER A 121 -9.12 -9.38 -4.35
C SER A 121 -8.06 -9.18 -5.43
N GLU A 122 -7.68 -10.28 -6.11
CA GLU A 122 -6.83 -10.23 -7.31
C GLU A 122 -7.44 -9.39 -8.43
N SER A 123 -8.78 -9.45 -8.59
CA SER A 123 -9.49 -8.65 -9.58
C SER A 123 -9.36 -7.15 -9.30
N ASP A 124 -9.41 -6.74 -8.04
CA ASP A 124 -9.25 -5.33 -7.67
C ASP A 124 -7.84 -4.82 -8.00
N GLY A 125 -6.82 -5.66 -7.74
CA GLY A 125 -5.44 -5.37 -8.12
C GLY A 125 -5.27 -5.19 -9.63
N ALA A 126 -5.81 -6.12 -10.43
CA ALA A 126 -5.78 -6.02 -11.88
C ALA A 126 -6.53 -4.78 -12.40
N VAL A 127 -7.72 -4.50 -11.89
CA VAL A 127 -8.48 -3.29 -12.28
C VAL A 127 -7.70 -2.02 -11.93
N PHE A 128 -7.08 -1.97 -10.75
CA PHE A 128 -6.32 -0.82 -10.33
C PHE A 128 -5.05 -0.59 -11.17
N ALA A 129 -4.46 -1.63 -11.74
CA ALA A 129 -3.35 -1.48 -12.70
C ALA A 129 -3.75 -0.66 -13.92
N ASN A 130 -5.00 -0.78 -14.39
CA ASN A 130 -5.52 0.06 -15.49
C ASN A 130 -5.61 1.53 -15.05
N THR A 131 -6.13 1.79 -13.84
CA THR A 131 -6.17 3.15 -13.27
C THR A 131 -4.78 3.76 -13.19
N VAL A 132 -3.80 2.99 -12.71
CA VAL A 132 -2.40 3.44 -12.61
C VAL A 132 -1.81 3.73 -14.00
N TRP A 133 -2.05 2.85 -14.97
CA TRP A 133 -1.65 3.05 -16.37
C TRP A 133 -2.22 4.35 -16.96
N ASP A 134 -3.51 4.58 -16.77
CA ASP A 134 -4.23 5.75 -17.28
C ASP A 134 -3.83 7.07 -16.65
N MET A 135 -3.43 7.06 -15.37
CA MET A 135 -3.08 8.27 -14.63
C MET A 135 -1.61 8.67 -14.73
N PHE A 136 -0.69 7.70 -14.82
CA PHE A 136 0.75 7.95 -14.65
C PHE A 136 1.62 7.51 -15.82
N PHE A 137 1.07 6.72 -16.75
CA PHE A 137 1.80 6.16 -17.88
C PHE A 137 1.16 6.63 -19.20
N LYS A 138 1.10 5.78 -20.24
CA LYS A 138 0.61 6.16 -21.58
C LYS A 138 -0.90 6.02 -21.77
N GLY A 139 -1.61 5.56 -20.75
CA GLY A 139 -3.06 5.55 -20.80
C GLY A 139 -3.65 6.97 -20.70
N ASN A 140 -4.97 7.04 -20.54
CA ASN A 140 -5.68 8.31 -20.61
C ASN A 140 -6.61 8.51 -19.41
N ALA A 141 -6.40 9.60 -18.67
CA ALA A 141 -7.26 10.01 -17.57
C ALA A 141 -7.51 11.53 -17.63
N SER A 142 -8.68 11.96 -17.16
CA SER A 142 -9.04 13.39 -17.11
C SER A 142 -8.24 14.19 -16.08
N ARG A 143 -7.73 13.52 -15.05
CA ARG A 143 -6.89 14.11 -13.99
C ARG A 143 -5.62 13.28 -13.84
N ARG A 144 -4.52 13.79 -14.41
CA ARG A 144 -3.20 13.15 -14.36
C ARG A 144 -2.26 13.94 -13.44
N PRO A 145 -1.85 13.40 -12.28
CA PRO A 145 -1.09 14.14 -11.28
C PRO A 145 0.21 14.76 -11.80
N PHE A 146 0.82 14.16 -12.83
CA PHE A 146 2.03 14.66 -13.47
C PHE A 146 1.80 15.14 -14.91
N ASP A 147 0.60 15.66 -15.21
CA ASP A 147 0.23 16.15 -16.55
C ASP A 147 0.58 15.13 -17.66
N ASP A 148 1.41 15.54 -18.61
CA ASP A 148 1.87 14.76 -19.76
C ASP A 148 3.15 13.93 -19.48
N ALA A 149 3.70 13.99 -18.27
CA ALA A 149 4.83 13.15 -17.90
C ALA A 149 4.42 11.67 -17.85
N VAL A 150 5.30 10.80 -18.33
CA VAL A 150 5.12 9.34 -18.37
C VAL A 150 6.24 8.71 -17.56
N LEU A 151 5.89 8.09 -16.43
CA LEU A 151 6.86 7.46 -15.54
C LEU A 151 7.56 6.27 -16.19
N ASP A 152 8.72 5.87 -15.65
CA ASP A 152 9.51 4.73 -16.12
C ASP A 152 9.13 3.42 -15.44
N GLY A 153 8.25 3.44 -14.43
CA GLY A 153 7.91 2.22 -13.72
C GLY A 153 7.15 2.43 -12.42
N ILE A 154 6.90 1.32 -11.74
CA ILE A 154 6.30 1.26 -10.41
C ILE A 154 7.25 0.58 -9.43
N ASP A 155 7.19 0.98 -8.17
CA ASP A 155 7.80 0.31 -7.03
C ASP A 155 6.70 -0.11 -6.03
N LEU A 156 6.82 -1.31 -5.47
CA LEU A 156 5.94 -1.81 -4.41
C LEU A 156 6.70 -1.78 -3.07
N ASP A 157 6.48 -0.73 -2.29
CA ASP A 157 7.01 -0.57 -0.94
C ASP A 157 5.92 -0.89 0.09
N ILE A 158 5.55 -2.17 0.16
CA ILE A 158 4.40 -2.63 0.95
C ILE A 158 4.86 -3.02 2.36
N GLU A 159 4.53 -2.20 3.33
CA GLU A 159 4.93 -2.36 4.74
C GLU A 159 3.75 -2.66 5.69
N GLY A 160 2.56 -2.86 5.13
CA GLY A 160 1.34 -3.12 5.88
C GLY A 160 0.22 -3.67 5.00
N GLY A 161 -0.90 -4.01 5.64
CA GLY A 161 -2.04 -4.64 4.96
C GLY A 161 -1.82 -6.14 4.69
N GLY A 162 -2.48 -6.67 3.66
CA GLY A 162 -2.32 -8.05 3.20
C GLY A 162 -1.61 -8.10 1.85
N SER A 163 -1.12 -9.27 1.44
CA SER A 163 -0.41 -9.50 0.17
C SER A 163 -1.33 -9.67 -1.05
N THR A 164 -2.64 -9.67 -0.85
CA THR A 164 -3.65 -9.89 -1.90
C THR A 164 -3.58 -8.85 -3.01
N GLY A 165 -3.67 -9.29 -4.26
CA GLY A 165 -3.89 -8.46 -5.45
C GLY A 165 -2.66 -7.83 -6.07
N TYR A 166 -1.51 -7.81 -5.39
CA TYR A 166 -0.30 -7.21 -5.96
C TYR A 166 0.26 -7.99 -7.14
N ALA A 167 0.18 -9.32 -7.14
CA ALA A 167 0.64 -10.12 -8.26
C ALA A 167 -0.22 -9.89 -9.52
N ALA A 168 -1.55 -9.89 -9.36
CA ALA A 168 -2.47 -9.53 -10.44
C ALA A 168 -2.29 -8.08 -10.94
N PHE A 169 -2.06 -7.13 -10.02
CA PHE A 169 -1.72 -5.74 -10.36
C PHE A 169 -0.48 -5.68 -11.27
N ILE A 170 0.62 -6.34 -10.87
CA ILE A 170 1.86 -6.36 -11.66
C ILE A 170 1.65 -7.04 -13.01
N ASN A 171 0.98 -8.19 -13.06
CA ASN A 171 0.75 -8.92 -14.30
C ASN A 171 -0.09 -8.10 -15.29
N GLN A 172 -1.14 -7.42 -14.81
CA GLN A 172 -1.94 -6.53 -15.65
C GLN A 172 -1.14 -5.31 -16.11
N LEU A 173 -0.34 -4.69 -15.24
CA LEU A 173 0.49 -3.55 -15.62
C LEU A 173 1.54 -3.92 -16.68
N ARG A 174 2.12 -5.12 -16.60
CA ARG A 174 3.02 -5.63 -17.65
C ARG A 174 2.33 -5.84 -18.99
N SER A 175 1.05 -6.20 -19.00
CA SER A 175 0.29 -6.32 -20.25
C SER A 175 0.20 -4.96 -20.97
N HIS A 176 0.06 -3.87 -20.21
CA HIS A 176 0.14 -2.50 -20.75
C HIS A 176 1.54 -2.14 -21.22
N TYR A 177 2.57 -2.48 -20.43
CA TYR A 177 3.97 -2.22 -20.80
C TYR A 177 4.37 -2.90 -22.10
N ALA A 178 3.89 -4.12 -22.34
CA ALA A 178 4.11 -4.83 -23.60
C ALA A 178 3.44 -4.15 -24.81
N GLY A 179 2.40 -3.33 -24.58
CA GLY A 179 1.71 -2.57 -25.60
C GLY A 179 2.40 -1.27 -26.02
N ASP A 180 3.32 -0.72 -25.21
CA ASP A 180 4.11 0.46 -25.58
C ASP A 180 5.58 0.11 -25.82
N THR A 181 5.99 0.18 -27.09
CA THR A 181 7.37 -0.10 -27.52
C THR A 181 8.27 1.13 -27.55
N SER A 182 7.76 2.31 -27.14
CA SER A 182 8.53 3.57 -27.20
C SER A 182 9.62 3.70 -26.15
N LYS A 183 9.52 2.96 -25.03
CA LYS A 183 10.51 2.91 -23.96
C LYS A 183 10.37 1.65 -23.10
N PRO A 184 11.43 1.22 -22.40
CA PRO A 184 11.30 0.21 -21.35
C PRO A 184 10.53 0.77 -20.15
N TYR A 185 9.85 -0.13 -19.44
CA TYR A 185 9.24 0.11 -18.15
C TYR A 185 9.77 -0.88 -17.11
N TYR A 186 9.85 -0.45 -15.86
CA TYR A 186 10.45 -1.21 -14.78
C TYR A 186 9.47 -1.47 -13.64
N ILE A 187 9.59 -2.63 -13.02
CA ILE A 187 8.86 -3.00 -11.81
C ILE A 187 9.86 -3.25 -10.70
N ALA A 188 9.66 -2.55 -9.60
CA ALA A 188 10.47 -2.68 -8.39
C ALA A 188 9.62 -3.12 -7.18
N ALA A 189 10.31 -3.60 -6.15
CA ALA A 189 9.74 -3.85 -4.84
C ALA A 189 10.76 -3.50 -3.75
N ALA A 190 10.29 -3.14 -2.55
CA ALA A 190 11.14 -2.80 -1.42
C ALA A 190 10.83 -3.65 -0.16
N PRO A 191 11.07 -4.97 -0.21
CA PRO A 191 10.89 -5.82 0.96
C PRO A 191 11.87 -5.44 2.08
N GLN A 192 11.50 -5.74 3.32
CA GLN A 192 12.45 -5.71 4.44
C GLN A 192 13.43 -6.89 4.36
N CYS A 193 14.58 -6.80 5.05
CA CYS A 193 15.58 -7.88 4.98
C CYS A 193 15.17 -9.26 5.54
N PRO A 194 14.24 -9.40 6.52
CA PRO A 194 13.81 -10.72 6.96
C PRO A 194 13.26 -11.53 5.78
N PHE A 195 13.75 -12.76 5.63
CA PHE A 195 13.38 -13.61 4.50
C PHE A 195 12.59 -14.85 4.98
N PRO A 196 11.44 -15.19 4.34
CA PRO A 196 10.74 -14.39 3.33
C PRO A 196 10.14 -13.11 3.92
N ASP A 197 9.99 -12.07 3.10
CA ASP A 197 9.32 -10.84 3.52
C ASP A 197 7.83 -11.11 3.80
N ALA A 198 7.33 -10.54 4.89
CA ALA A 198 5.99 -10.82 5.40
C ALA A 198 4.87 -10.30 4.49
N TYR A 199 5.09 -9.21 3.75
CA TYR A 199 4.07 -8.55 2.94
C TYR A 199 4.24 -8.85 1.45
N LEU A 200 5.49 -8.84 0.97
CA LEU A 200 5.84 -8.99 -0.43
C LEU A 200 6.30 -10.39 -0.79
N GLY A 201 6.63 -11.27 0.15
CA GLY A 201 7.12 -12.62 -0.13
C GLY A 201 6.29 -13.39 -1.16
N PRO A 202 4.96 -13.53 -0.97
CA PRO A 202 4.09 -14.20 -1.95
C PRO A 202 4.08 -13.51 -3.33
N THR A 203 4.09 -12.18 -3.35
CA THR A 203 4.08 -11.39 -4.59
C THR A 203 5.39 -11.54 -5.35
N LEU A 204 6.53 -11.47 -4.66
CA LEU A 204 7.87 -11.69 -5.20
C LEU A 204 7.97 -13.07 -5.88
N ASP A 205 7.43 -14.12 -5.26
CA ASP A 205 7.46 -15.47 -5.82
C ASP A 205 6.52 -15.68 -7.03
N SER A 206 5.56 -14.78 -7.28
CA SER A 206 4.49 -14.99 -8.27
C SER A 206 4.33 -13.88 -9.33
N ALA A 207 5.14 -12.83 -9.27
CA ALA A 207 5.10 -11.72 -10.21
C ALA A 207 6.50 -11.33 -10.72
N TRP A 208 6.53 -10.52 -11.77
CA TRP A 208 7.77 -10.07 -12.40
C TRP A 208 8.32 -8.82 -11.72
N PHE A 209 9.62 -8.84 -11.38
CA PHE A 209 10.36 -7.71 -10.85
C PHE A 209 11.68 -7.53 -11.59
N ASP A 210 12.04 -6.30 -11.91
CA ASP A 210 13.34 -5.93 -12.49
C ASP A 210 14.34 -5.53 -11.40
N MET A 211 13.85 -4.89 -10.34
CA MET A 211 14.64 -4.40 -9.21
C MET A 211 14.00 -4.80 -7.87
N VAL A 212 14.81 -5.15 -6.88
CA VAL A 212 14.35 -5.42 -5.51
C VAL A 212 15.24 -4.68 -4.54
N PHE A 213 14.70 -3.66 -3.89
CA PHE A 213 15.37 -2.76 -2.95
C PHE A 213 15.27 -3.29 -1.52
N VAL A 214 16.02 -4.35 -1.21
CA VAL A 214 15.95 -4.99 0.11
C VAL A 214 16.40 -4.02 1.21
N GLN A 215 15.50 -3.69 2.13
CA GLN A 215 15.77 -2.75 3.22
C GLN A 215 16.63 -3.41 4.31
N PHE A 216 17.96 -3.30 4.20
CA PHE A 216 18.91 -3.82 5.20
C PHE A 216 19.07 -2.88 6.40
N TYR A 217 17.95 -2.51 7.02
CA TYR A 217 17.89 -1.66 8.21
C TYR A 217 16.61 -1.92 9.02
N ASN A 218 16.49 -1.34 10.22
CA ASN A 218 15.38 -1.55 11.16
C ASN A 218 15.10 -3.01 11.58
N ASN A 219 16.00 -3.94 11.26
CA ASN A 219 15.83 -5.38 11.44
C ASN A 219 17.15 -6.07 11.85
N PHE A 220 17.05 -7.30 12.35
CA PHE A 220 18.22 -8.08 12.81
C PHE A 220 19.24 -8.37 11.69
N CYS A 221 18.80 -8.37 10.45
CA CYS A 221 19.59 -8.63 9.25
C CYS A 221 20.15 -7.36 8.57
N GLY A 222 20.11 -6.22 9.27
CA GLY A 222 20.57 -4.94 8.72
C GLY A 222 22.08 -4.83 8.50
N LEU A 223 22.52 -3.75 7.86
CA LEU A 223 23.93 -3.49 7.52
C LEU A 223 24.85 -3.49 8.74
N ASN A 224 24.36 -2.98 9.87
CA ASN A 224 25.08 -2.97 11.14
C ASN A 224 25.30 -4.37 11.76
N ALA A 225 24.67 -5.40 11.21
CA ALA A 225 24.85 -6.80 11.60
C ALA A 225 25.74 -7.59 10.63
N TYR A 226 26.46 -6.90 9.73
CA TYR A 226 27.42 -7.54 8.82
C TYR A 226 28.69 -7.99 9.57
N PRO A 227 29.24 -9.19 9.27
CA PRO A 227 28.72 -10.19 8.33
C PRO A 227 27.74 -11.17 8.97
N SER A 228 27.55 -11.16 10.30
CA SER A 228 26.95 -12.28 11.04
C SER A 228 25.48 -12.58 10.70
N SER A 229 24.64 -11.54 10.55
CA SER A 229 23.20 -11.72 10.29
C SER A 229 22.74 -11.04 9.00
N PHE A 230 23.65 -10.40 8.28
CA PHE A 230 23.38 -9.81 6.97
C PHE A 230 23.13 -10.90 5.93
N ASN A 231 21.92 -10.94 5.37
CA ASN A 231 21.40 -12.10 4.66
C ASN A 231 21.21 -11.90 3.15
N PHE A 232 22.06 -11.10 2.49
CA PHE A 232 21.98 -10.91 1.03
C PHE A 232 22.01 -12.23 0.24
N GLY A 233 22.70 -13.26 0.76
CA GLY A 233 22.74 -14.59 0.14
C GLY A 233 21.37 -15.25 0.00
N ASP A 234 20.44 -15.04 0.93
CA ASP A 234 19.08 -15.57 0.83
C ASP A 234 18.30 -14.91 -0.33
N TRP A 235 18.48 -13.59 -0.46
CA TRP A 235 17.89 -12.79 -1.54
C TRP A 235 18.49 -13.14 -2.91
N ASP A 236 19.80 -13.39 -2.99
CA ASP A 236 20.45 -13.90 -4.21
C ASP A 236 19.96 -15.31 -4.59
N ALA A 237 19.80 -16.20 -3.60
CA ALA A 237 19.26 -17.53 -3.81
C ALA A 237 17.82 -17.47 -4.32
N TRP A 238 17.00 -16.56 -3.79
CA TRP A 238 15.66 -16.29 -4.31
C TRP A 238 15.69 -15.78 -5.76
N ALA A 239 16.54 -14.78 -6.05
CA ALA A 239 16.66 -14.19 -7.38
C ALA A 239 16.96 -15.25 -8.45
N LYS A 240 17.90 -16.16 -8.15
CA LYS A 240 18.30 -17.23 -9.07
C LYS A 240 17.23 -18.33 -9.18
N ASN A 241 16.71 -18.78 -8.05
CA ASN A 241 15.94 -20.03 -8.03
C ASN A 241 14.43 -19.82 -8.16
N LYS A 242 13.88 -18.71 -7.63
CA LYS A 242 12.44 -18.51 -7.48
C LYS A 242 11.87 -17.37 -8.31
N SER A 243 12.58 -16.24 -8.44
CA SER A 243 12.07 -15.08 -9.20
C SER A 243 11.59 -15.49 -10.60
N ILE A 244 10.47 -14.91 -11.03
CA ILE A 244 9.94 -15.06 -12.39
C ILE A 244 10.91 -14.44 -13.41
N ASN A 245 11.48 -13.28 -13.09
CA ASN A 245 12.55 -12.67 -13.87
C ASN A 245 13.91 -13.18 -13.35
N LYS A 246 14.61 -14.00 -14.14
CA LYS A 246 15.93 -14.54 -13.76
C LYS A 246 17.06 -13.51 -13.84
N ASP A 247 16.80 -12.36 -14.45
CA ASP A 247 17.73 -11.24 -14.52
C ASP A 247 17.44 -10.16 -13.47
N VAL A 248 16.50 -10.41 -12.55
CA VAL A 248 16.16 -9.47 -11.46
C VAL A 248 17.40 -9.03 -10.69
N LYS A 249 17.45 -7.74 -10.36
CA LYS A 249 18.54 -7.15 -9.59
C LYS A 249 18.17 -6.85 -8.16
N ILE A 250 18.98 -7.33 -7.22
CA ILE A 250 18.87 -7.05 -5.79
C ILE A 250 19.75 -5.86 -5.43
N TYR A 251 19.21 -4.89 -4.72
CA TYR A 251 19.93 -3.71 -4.25
C TYR A 251 20.11 -3.76 -2.74
N ILE A 252 21.23 -3.22 -2.27
CA ILE A 252 21.47 -3.02 -0.85
C ILE A 252 20.74 -1.74 -0.41
N GLY A 253 19.61 -1.86 0.28
CA GLY A 253 18.90 -0.74 0.88
C GLY A 253 19.60 -0.23 2.14
N ALA A 254 19.96 1.05 2.15
CA ALA A 254 20.71 1.69 3.23
C ALA A 254 20.01 2.98 3.72
N PRO A 255 20.04 3.27 5.03
CA PRO A 255 19.66 4.59 5.53
C PRO A 255 20.63 5.67 5.03
N GLY A 256 20.11 6.78 4.52
CA GLY A 256 20.89 7.88 3.96
C GLY A 256 21.72 8.65 5.00
N SER A 257 21.36 8.54 6.28
CA SER A 257 22.04 9.19 7.41
C SER A 257 21.72 8.44 8.72
N PRO A 258 22.40 8.75 9.84
CA PRO A 258 22.07 8.17 11.15
C PRO A 258 20.62 8.42 11.61
N SER A 259 19.97 9.49 11.13
CA SER A 259 18.59 9.84 11.51
C SER A 259 17.53 9.36 10.52
N ALA A 260 17.94 8.74 9.40
CA ALA A 260 17.04 8.32 8.35
C ALA A 260 16.22 7.07 8.71
N ALA A 261 16.73 6.24 9.62
CA ALA A 261 16.08 5.02 10.10
C ALA A 261 16.30 4.84 11.61
N SER A 262 15.56 3.93 12.24
CA SER A 262 15.68 3.66 13.69
C SER A 262 16.97 2.89 14.03
N SER A 263 17.43 2.03 13.12
CA SER A 263 18.70 1.31 13.22
C SER A 263 19.21 0.92 11.83
N GLY A 264 20.47 0.48 11.72
CA GLY A 264 21.02 -0.05 10.47
C GLY A 264 21.87 0.91 9.65
N TYR A 265 21.99 2.19 10.04
CA TYR A 265 22.94 3.09 9.39
C TYR A 265 24.38 2.60 9.61
N VAL A 266 25.17 2.66 8.54
CA VAL A 266 26.61 2.49 8.53
C VAL A 266 27.23 3.63 7.71
N ASP A 267 28.44 4.05 8.03
CA ASP A 267 29.11 5.09 7.26
C ASP A 267 29.55 4.60 5.86
N GLY A 268 30.03 5.53 5.02
CA GLY A 268 30.44 5.21 3.65
C GLY A 268 31.59 4.20 3.56
N ALA A 269 32.48 4.12 4.55
CA ALA A 269 33.61 3.18 4.54
C ALA A 269 33.14 1.75 4.86
N ALA A 270 32.26 1.61 5.86
CA ALA A 270 31.60 0.36 6.18
C ALA A 270 30.71 -0.11 5.03
N LEU A 271 29.87 0.77 4.47
CA LEU A 271 29.02 0.47 3.30
C LEU A 271 29.87 0.00 2.11
N LYS A 272 31.01 0.66 1.84
CA LYS A 272 31.96 0.25 0.81
C LYS A 272 32.50 -1.16 1.02
N THR A 273 32.81 -1.51 2.25
CA THR A 273 33.31 -2.86 2.60
C THR A 273 32.23 -3.91 2.34
N ILE A 274 31.00 -3.69 2.81
CA ILE A 274 29.87 -4.59 2.62
C ILE A 274 29.56 -4.75 1.13
N TYR A 275 29.43 -3.64 0.43
CA TYR A 275 29.10 -3.61 -0.99
C TYR A 275 30.13 -4.34 -1.85
N ASN A 276 31.43 -4.12 -1.62
CA ASN A 276 32.47 -4.83 -2.36
C ASN A 276 32.44 -6.34 -2.11
N SER A 277 32.15 -6.76 -0.87
CA SER A 277 31.96 -8.17 -0.54
C SER A 277 30.76 -8.77 -1.26
N VAL A 278 29.62 -8.07 -1.27
CA VAL A 278 28.41 -8.52 -2.01
C VAL A 278 28.70 -8.60 -3.50
N ARG A 279 29.30 -7.54 -4.06
CA ARG A 279 29.66 -7.45 -5.48
C ARG A 279 30.57 -8.59 -5.93
N SER A 280 31.53 -9.02 -5.10
CA SER A 280 32.42 -10.14 -5.45
C SER A 280 31.75 -11.51 -5.38
N ASN A 281 30.68 -11.66 -4.60
CA ASN A 281 30.05 -12.95 -4.31
C ASN A 281 28.73 -13.19 -5.07
N TYR A 282 28.01 -12.13 -5.46
CA TYR A 282 26.64 -12.25 -5.96
C TYR A 282 26.42 -11.45 -7.25
N SER A 283 26.09 -12.16 -8.34
CA SER A 283 25.81 -11.59 -9.67
C SER A 283 24.44 -10.92 -9.79
N SER A 284 23.54 -11.21 -8.86
CA SER A 284 22.22 -10.58 -8.76
C SER A 284 22.28 -9.15 -8.24
N LEU A 285 23.44 -8.66 -7.77
CA LEU A 285 23.59 -7.28 -7.30
C LEU A 285 23.29 -6.26 -8.42
N GLY A 286 22.37 -5.33 -8.16
CA GLY A 286 22.06 -4.17 -8.99
C GLY A 286 22.70 -2.86 -8.53
N GLY A 287 23.04 -2.77 -7.24
CA GLY A 287 23.66 -1.59 -6.66
C GLY A 287 23.15 -1.28 -5.26
N ILE A 288 22.97 0.01 -4.97
CA ILE A 288 22.58 0.51 -3.65
C ILE A 288 21.29 1.31 -3.78
N MET A 289 20.37 1.10 -2.84
CA MET A 289 19.19 1.94 -2.65
C MET A 289 19.37 2.76 -1.36
N THR A 290 18.94 4.03 -1.35
CA THR A 290 18.93 4.85 -0.13
C THR A 290 17.55 5.38 0.26
N TRP A 291 17.22 5.27 1.54
CA TRP A 291 16.15 6.00 2.20
C TRP A 291 16.70 7.23 2.95
N ASP A 292 16.46 8.48 2.56
CA ASP A 292 15.98 8.96 1.26
C ASP A 292 17.04 9.92 0.67
N VAL A 293 16.79 10.49 -0.52
CA VAL A 293 17.73 11.39 -1.19
C VAL A 293 18.05 12.64 -0.36
N SER A 294 17.09 13.16 0.41
CA SER A 294 17.32 14.34 1.26
C SER A 294 18.35 14.04 2.35
N GLN A 295 18.29 12.85 2.95
CA GLN A 295 19.23 12.37 3.96
C GLN A 295 20.59 12.05 3.34
N ALA A 296 20.61 11.23 2.29
CA ALA A 296 21.85 10.74 1.67
C ALA A 296 22.69 11.87 1.06
N ARG A 297 22.04 12.89 0.46
CA ARG A 297 22.73 14.08 -0.05
C ARG A 297 23.23 14.98 1.06
N THR A 298 22.45 15.17 2.13
CA THR A 298 22.83 16.04 3.26
C THR A 298 24.01 15.46 4.06
N SER A 299 24.04 14.15 4.27
CA SER A 299 25.12 13.47 5.00
C SER A 299 26.41 13.33 4.20
N GLY A 300 26.35 13.47 2.86
CA GLY A 300 27.45 13.15 1.96
C GLY A 300 27.58 11.65 1.63
N LEU A 301 26.69 10.79 2.15
CA LEU A 301 26.70 9.36 1.84
C LEU A 301 26.45 9.10 0.36
N ALA A 302 25.56 9.86 -0.30
CA ALA A 302 25.27 9.72 -1.73
C ALA A 302 26.54 9.89 -2.60
N THR A 303 27.41 10.85 -2.26
CA THR A 303 28.70 11.04 -2.95
C THR A 303 29.63 9.87 -2.73
N SER A 304 29.65 9.33 -1.50
CA SER A 304 30.44 8.13 -1.16
C SER A 304 29.96 6.92 -1.96
N ILE A 305 28.63 6.74 -2.08
CA ILE A 305 27.98 5.70 -2.88
C ILE A 305 28.36 5.84 -4.36
N ARG A 306 28.21 7.02 -4.95
CA ARG A 306 28.58 7.21 -6.36
C ARG A 306 30.03 6.81 -6.63
N ALA A 307 30.96 7.27 -5.80
CA ALA A 307 32.38 6.96 -5.94
C ALA A 307 32.69 5.44 -5.85
N MET A 308 32.03 4.70 -4.96
CA MET A 308 32.23 3.24 -4.83
C MET A 308 31.55 2.43 -5.95
N LEU A 309 30.40 2.90 -6.45
CA LEU A 309 29.73 2.27 -7.58
C LEU A 309 30.60 2.38 -8.84
N ASP A 310 31.19 3.55 -9.09
CA ASP A 310 32.02 3.84 -10.27
C ASP A 310 33.34 3.04 -10.27
N ALA A 311 33.93 2.80 -9.10
CA ALA A 311 35.21 2.10 -8.95
C ALA A 311 35.20 0.61 -9.37
N GLY A 312 34.04 0.04 -9.72
CA GLY A 312 33.92 -1.36 -10.12
C GLY A 312 32.66 -1.66 -10.92
N LYS A 313 32.24 -0.71 -11.77
CA LYS A 313 31.07 -0.85 -12.63
C LYS A 313 31.22 -2.07 -13.55
N SER A 314 30.25 -2.98 -13.48
CA SER A 314 30.06 -4.03 -14.47
C SER A 314 28.59 -4.15 -14.82
N CYS A 315 28.30 -4.30 -16.10
CA CYS A 315 26.96 -4.54 -16.61
C CYS A 315 26.91 -5.92 -17.24
N GLY A 316 25.78 -6.61 -17.09
CA GLY A 316 25.55 -7.85 -17.83
C GLY A 316 25.62 -7.58 -19.33
N GLY A 317 26.31 -8.42 -20.09
CA GLY A 317 26.45 -8.23 -21.54
C GLY A 317 25.09 -8.24 -22.25
N SER A 318 24.74 -7.09 -22.85
CA SER A 318 23.78 -6.84 -23.94
C SER A 318 22.63 -7.83 -24.12
N HIS A 319 21.41 -7.45 -23.72
CA HIS A 319 20.20 -7.70 -24.51
C HIS A 319 19.42 -6.38 -24.63
N ALA A 320 19.44 -5.80 -25.83
CA ALA A 320 18.31 -4.99 -26.27
C ALA A 320 17.04 -5.88 -26.20
N PRO A 321 15.84 -5.34 -25.93
CA PRO A 321 14.62 -6.14 -25.95
C PRO A 321 14.42 -6.69 -27.37
N SER A 322 14.78 -7.95 -27.59
CA SER A 322 14.45 -8.66 -28.81
C SER A 322 13.04 -9.23 -28.67
N PRO A 323 12.15 -9.03 -29.66
CA PRO A 323 10.82 -9.58 -29.64
C PRO A 323 10.88 -11.11 -29.72
N THR A 324 9.86 -11.71 -29.11
CA THR A 324 9.55 -13.12 -28.98
C THR A 324 9.86 -13.97 -30.22
N ASN A 325 10.46 -15.14 -29.96
CA ASN A 325 10.68 -16.26 -30.87
C ASN A 325 9.48 -16.49 -31.82
N THR A 326 9.70 -16.26 -33.11
CA THR A 326 8.92 -16.91 -34.18
C THR A 326 9.80 -17.99 -34.79
N THR A 327 9.34 -19.24 -34.68
CA THR A 327 9.97 -20.43 -35.25
C THR A 327 10.11 -20.26 -36.77
N SER A 328 11.33 -20.01 -37.25
CA SER A 328 11.66 -20.04 -38.68
C SER A 328 12.32 -21.37 -39.00
N VAL A 329 11.61 -22.19 -39.76
CA VAL A 329 12.10 -23.44 -40.33
C VAL A 329 13.10 -23.10 -41.43
N SER A 330 14.35 -23.52 -41.25
CA SER A 330 15.41 -23.46 -42.24
C SER A 330 15.02 -24.26 -43.48
N THR A 331 14.98 -23.63 -44.65
CA THR A 331 15.04 -24.35 -45.93
C THR A 331 16.01 -23.65 -46.87
N SER A 332 16.96 -24.43 -47.34
CA SER A 332 18.06 -24.09 -48.23
C SER A 332 17.58 -23.76 -49.65
N THR A 333 18.21 -22.75 -50.24
CA THR A 333 18.06 -22.32 -51.63
C THR A 333 18.59 -23.36 -52.62
N SER A 334 17.78 -23.72 -53.61
CA SER A 334 18.25 -24.18 -54.92
C SER A 334 17.33 -23.64 -56.03
N VAL A 335 17.94 -23.41 -57.20
CA VAL A 335 17.48 -22.52 -58.26
C VAL A 335 16.71 -23.29 -59.35
N ALA A 336 15.75 -22.60 -59.97
CA ALA A 336 15.35 -22.63 -61.39
C ALA A 336 13.96 -23.18 -61.78
N ALA A 337 13.42 -22.49 -62.78
CA ALA A 337 12.41 -22.85 -63.79
C ALA A 337 10.94 -22.42 -63.58
N THR A 338 10.64 -21.25 -64.12
CA THR A 338 9.62 -20.93 -65.15
C THR A 338 8.33 -21.79 -65.21
N SER A 339 7.15 -21.16 -65.04
CA SER A 339 6.15 -20.86 -66.09
C SER A 339 4.69 -20.74 -65.60
N SER A 340 4.06 -19.63 -66.02
CA SER A 340 2.66 -19.40 -66.47
C SER A 340 1.42 -19.71 -65.60
N SER A 341 0.60 -18.64 -65.44
CA SER A 341 -0.89 -18.55 -65.56
C SER A 341 -1.77 -19.35 -64.57
N SER A 342 -2.93 -18.94 -64.08
CA SER A 342 -3.83 -17.78 -64.26
C SER A 342 -5.12 -18.06 -63.43
N GLN A 343 -5.82 -17.00 -62.96
CA GLN A 343 -7.29 -16.96 -62.65
C GLN A 343 -7.78 -17.88 -61.49
N THR A 344 -8.80 -17.63 -60.66
CA THR A 344 -9.95 -16.71 -60.58
C THR A 344 -10.53 -16.81 -59.15
N ALA A 345 -11.24 -15.78 -58.67
CA ALA A 345 -12.08 -15.78 -57.45
C ALA A 345 -13.48 -16.42 -57.72
N PRO A 346 -14.52 -16.24 -56.87
CA PRO A 346 -14.76 -16.61 -55.47
C PRO A 346 -15.99 -17.54 -55.31
N GLY A 347 -16.28 -18.06 -54.10
CA GLY A 347 -17.53 -18.80 -53.84
C GLY A 347 -17.83 -19.02 -52.36
N VAL A 348 -19.04 -18.60 -51.95
CA VAL A 348 -19.63 -18.61 -50.59
C VAL A 348 -20.53 -19.84 -50.39
N THR A 349 -20.51 -20.46 -49.20
CA THR A 349 -21.59 -21.13 -48.40
C THR A 349 -20.90 -21.99 -47.32
N GLY A 350 -21.30 -22.21 -46.07
CA GLY A 350 -22.46 -21.91 -45.22
C GLY A 350 -22.61 -23.06 -44.19
N THR A 351 -22.79 -22.73 -42.88
CA THR A 351 -23.19 -23.58 -41.71
C THR A 351 -22.21 -24.69 -41.24
N ASP A 352 -22.03 -25.07 -39.96
CA ASP A 352 -22.90 -25.03 -38.76
C ASP A 352 -22.08 -25.10 -37.42
N THR A 353 -22.79 -24.98 -36.30
CA THR A 353 -22.37 -24.72 -34.90
C THR A 353 -22.20 -26.00 -34.04
N GLU A 354 -21.31 -26.01 -33.03
CA GLU A 354 -21.64 -26.53 -31.67
C GLU A 354 -20.56 -26.18 -30.60
N ILE A 355 -21.04 -25.83 -29.41
CA ILE A 355 -20.28 -25.47 -28.19
C ILE A 355 -20.85 -26.31 -27.04
N TYR A 356 -19.98 -26.87 -26.18
CA TYR A 356 -20.40 -27.43 -24.88
C TYR A 356 -19.56 -26.87 -23.72
N THR A 357 -20.26 -26.49 -22.66
CA THR A 357 -19.74 -26.01 -21.37
C THR A 357 -20.19 -26.98 -20.28
N ILE A 358 -19.29 -27.40 -19.38
CA ILE A 358 -19.63 -28.22 -18.20
C ILE A 358 -19.14 -27.51 -16.94
N THR A 359 -20.06 -27.32 -15.99
CA THR A 359 -19.86 -26.83 -14.63
C THR A 359 -19.98 -28.00 -13.66
N THR A 360 -19.13 -28.10 -12.63
CA THR A 360 -19.39 -29.01 -11.50
C THR A 360 -19.01 -28.36 -10.17
N THR A 361 -19.94 -28.45 -9.22
CA THR A 361 -19.82 -28.06 -7.80
C THR A 361 -19.67 -29.33 -6.98
N ALA A 362 -18.83 -29.35 -5.94
CA ALA A 362 -18.84 -30.40 -4.93
C ALA A 362 -18.60 -29.85 -3.53
N THR A 363 -19.41 -30.33 -2.59
CA THR A 363 -19.38 -30.08 -1.15
C THR A 363 -19.14 -31.44 -0.49
N GLU A 364 -18.18 -31.56 0.42
CA GLU A 364 -18.01 -32.75 1.27
C GLU A 364 -17.97 -32.37 2.75
N THR A 365 -18.59 -33.19 3.58
CA THR A 365 -18.39 -33.20 5.03
C THR A 365 -18.55 -34.65 5.51
N ILE A 366 -17.49 -35.24 6.08
CA ILE A 366 -17.58 -36.40 6.96
C ILE A 366 -16.68 -36.17 8.18
N THR A 367 -17.31 -36.36 9.33
CA THR A 367 -16.78 -36.30 10.69
C THR A 367 -15.91 -37.52 11.01
N SER A 368 -14.77 -37.33 11.67
CA SER A 368 -14.07 -38.40 12.40
C SER A 368 -13.85 -38.00 13.85
N VAL A 369 -14.38 -38.80 14.76
CA VAL A 369 -14.07 -38.76 16.20
C VAL A 369 -12.74 -39.47 16.42
N SER A 370 -11.83 -38.84 17.16
CA SER A 370 -10.74 -39.54 17.83
C SER A 370 -10.43 -38.84 19.15
N THR A 371 -10.61 -39.60 20.23
CA THR A 371 -10.20 -39.27 21.59
C THR A 371 -8.74 -39.66 21.79
N PHE A 372 -7.89 -38.72 22.22
CA PHE A 372 -6.69 -39.04 23.00
C PHE A 372 -6.49 -38.02 24.12
N VAL A 373 -6.33 -38.55 25.32
CA VAL A 373 -6.00 -37.87 26.57
C VAL A 373 -4.50 -38.02 26.81
N SER A 374 -3.78 -36.95 27.18
CA SER A 374 -2.82 -36.97 28.30
C SER A 374 -2.25 -35.59 28.65
N THR A 375 -2.49 -35.22 29.92
CA THR A 375 -1.63 -34.50 30.89
C THR A 375 -0.95 -33.17 30.50
N TYR A 376 -1.47 -32.08 31.08
CA TYR A 376 -0.69 -30.86 31.37
C TYR A 376 -0.16 -30.88 32.81
N GLN A 377 1.09 -30.47 32.99
CA GLN A 377 1.68 -30.20 34.29
C GLN A 377 1.21 -28.86 34.86
N THR A 378 0.93 -28.94 36.15
CA THR A 378 0.31 -27.95 37.05
C THR A 378 1.17 -26.73 37.35
N SER A 379 0.54 -25.55 37.39
CA SER A 379 0.81 -24.54 38.43
C SER A 379 -0.51 -23.86 38.83
N ARG A 380 -0.84 -23.95 40.12
CA ARG A 380 -2.05 -23.45 40.83
C ARG A 380 -2.10 -21.91 40.79
N THR A 381 -3.24 -21.22 40.84
CA THR A 381 -4.17 -21.11 41.99
C THR A 381 -5.60 -20.67 41.63
N PHE A 382 -6.54 -21.16 42.44
CA PHE A 382 -7.99 -20.98 42.60
C PHE A 382 -8.68 -19.68 42.11
N GLU A 383 -9.81 -19.85 41.41
CA GLU A 383 -11.14 -19.34 41.83
C GLU A 383 -12.28 -20.07 41.10
N SER A 384 -13.42 -20.20 41.77
CA SER A 384 -14.50 -21.17 41.53
C SER A 384 -15.50 -20.76 40.44
N THR A 385 -15.83 -21.66 39.51
CA THR A 385 -16.92 -21.50 38.53
C THR A 385 -18.14 -22.37 38.88
N TYR A 386 -19.33 -21.77 38.91
CA TYR A 386 -20.61 -22.48 38.80
C TYR A 386 -21.05 -22.48 37.33
N THR A 387 -21.56 -23.62 36.83
CA THR A 387 -22.12 -23.74 35.47
C THR A 387 -23.61 -24.01 35.57
N LEU A 388 -24.43 -23.16 34.96
CA LEU A 388 -25.88 -23.31 34.82
C LEU A 388 -26.19 -23.73 33.38
N TYR A 389 -26.86 -24.87 33.22
CA TYR A 389 -27.34 -25.34 31.92
C TYR A 389 -28.62 -24.60 31.52
N HIS A 390 -28.71 -24.14 30.27
CA HIS A 390 -29.98 -23.79 29.67
C HIS A 390 -30.07 -24.38 28.26
N THR A 391 -30.96 -25.35 28.11
CA THR A 391 -31.31 -26.00 26.85
C THR A 391 -32.47 -25.23 26.23
N THR A 392 -32.44 -24.95 24.93
CA THR A 392 -33.62 -24.45 24.20
C THR A 392 -33.84 -25.33 22.98
N THR A 393 -34.99 -26.00 23.00
CA THR A 393 -35.48 -26.89 21.95
C THR A 393 -36.25 -26.09 20.91
N TYR A 394 -36.04 -26.37 19.62
CA TYR A 394 -36.94 -25.94 18.56
C TYR A 394 -37.50 -27.16 17.84
N THR A 395 -38.83 -27.25 17.80
CA THR A 395 -39.61 -28.23 17.03
C THR A 395 -40.01 -27.61 15.70
N TYR A 396 -39.77 -28.33 14.60
CA TYR A 396 -40.44 -28.09 13.33
C TYR A 396 -41.16 -29.37 12.89
N THR A 397 -42.45 -29.25 12.61
CA THR A 397 -43.31 -30.26 12.01
C THR A 397 -43.41 -30.03 10.51
N GLN A 398 -43.17 -31.08 9.72
CA GLN A 398 -43.68 -31.14 8.35
C GLN A 398 -44.16 -32.56 8.02
N THR A 399 -45.32 -32.61 7.36
CA THR A 399 -46.21 -33.75 7.15
C THR A 399 -45.99 -34.46 5.80
N GLY A 400 -45.97 -35.81 5.81
CA GLY A 400 -46.47 -36.79 4.81
C GLY A 400 -45.82 -36.86 3.41
N ALA A 401 -45.10 -37.94 3.05
CA ALA A 401 -45.55 -39.23 2.44
C ALA A 401 -45.34 -39.23 0.89
N SER A 402 -44.91 -40.26 0.14
CA SER A 402 -44.63 -41.70 0.30
C SER A 402 -43.80 -42.26 -0.89
N GLU A 403 -43.04 -43.36 -0.66
CA GLU A 403 -42.75 -44.54 -1.56
C GLU A 403 -42.00 -44.37 -2.92
N LEU A 404 -41.18 -45.25 -3.51
CA LEU A 404 -40.63 -46.63 -3.37
C LEU A 404 -39.37 -46.68 -4.32
N ALA A 405 -38.15 -47.09 -3.93
CA ALA A 405 -37.51 -48.43 -3.88
C ALA A 405 -36.75 -48.95 -5.15
N HIS A 406 -35.59 -49.61 -4.90
CA HIS A 406 -34.73 -50.51 -5.71
C HIS A 406 -33.70 -49.91 -6.71
N SER A 407 -32.49 -50.45 -6.96
CA SER A 407 -31.56 -51.38 -6.26
C SER A 407 -30.23 -51.47 -7.06
N SER A 408 -29.10 -51.63 -6.36
CA SER A 408 -27.80 -52.30 -6.70
C SER A 408 -27.33 -52.48 -8.16
N ASN A 409 -26.04 -52.27 -8.49
CA ASN A 409 -24.90 -53.18 -8.17
C ASN A 409 -23.56 -52.72 -8.79
N SER A 410 -22.47 -53.23 -8.22
CA SER A 410 -21.08 -52.77 -8.27
C SER A 410 -20.15 -53.43 -9.31
N SER A 411 -18.87 -52.97 -9.29
CA SER A 411 -17.58 -53.70 -9.58
C SER A 411 -17.03 -53.56 -11.02
N VAL A 412 -15.72 -53.51 -11.38
CA VAL A 412 -14.39 -53.91 -10.83
C VAL A 412 -13.31 -53.03 -11.55
N THR A 413 -12.42 -52.29 -10.87
CA THR A 413 -10.96 -52.53 -10.63
C THR A 413 -10.05 -52.83 -11.85
N TYR A 414 -8.94 -52.07 -12.03
CA TYR A 414 -7.53 -52.55 -12.06
C TYR A 414 -6.53 -51.39 -11.86
N THR A 415 -5.49 -51.73 -11.11
CA THR A 415 -4.36 -50.97 -10.50
C THR A 415 -3.14 -50.79 -11.40
N LEU A 416 -2.28 -49.77 -11.17
CA LEU A 416 -0.88 -49.80 -10.65
C LEU A 416 -0.20 -48.47 -11.07
N SER A 417 0.79 -47.85 -10.41
CA SER A 417 1.65 -48.20 -9.29
C SER A 417 2.25 -46.93 -8.65
N SER A 418 2.75 -47.15 -7.43
CA SER A 418 3.50 -46.31 -6.48
C SER A 418 4.66 -45.45 -7.00
N MET A 419 4.91 -44.35 -6.29
CA MET A 419 6.14 -44.14 -5.50
C MET A 419 5.88 -43.13 -4.36
N ALA A 420 6.39 -43.45 -3.16
CA ALA A 420 6.45 -42.59 -1.96
C ALA A 420 7.89 -42.71 -1.39
N PRO A 421 8.30 -42.04 -0.28
CA PRO A 421 7.85 -40.80 0.35
C PRO A 421 9.04 -39.81 0.56
N THR A 422 8.81 -38.58 1.06
CA THR A 422 9.55 -38.00 2.20
C THR A 422 9.12 -36.55 2.50
N GLY A 423 8.82 -36.27 3.77
CA GLY A 423 9.10 -34.98 4.42
C GLY A 423 8.03 -33.90 4.31
N VAL A 424 6.94 -34.01 5.06
CA VAL A 424 6.08 -32.86 5.35
C VAL A 424 6.78 -31.98 6.40
N VAL A 425 7.30 -30.84 5.95
CA VAL A 425 7.65 -29.72 6.82
C VAL A 425 6.34 -29.00 7.16
N PRO A 426 6.02 -28.73 8.44
CA PRO A 426 4.82 -27.98 8.78
C PRO A 426 4.92 -26.55 8.24
N SER A 427 3.92 -26.16 7.45
CA SER A 427 3.69 -24.79 7.02
C SER A 427 3.65 -23.86 8.24
N PRO A 428 4.35 -22.71 8.24
CA PRO A 428 4.15 -21.71 9.28
C PRO A 428 2.72 -21.17 9.17
N GLU A 429 1.98 -21.26 10.27
CA GLU A 429 0.69 -20.58 10.42
C GLU A 429 0.87 -19.06 10.22
N PRO A 430 -0.08 -18.38 9.55
CA PRO A 430 -0.01 -16.94 9.34
C PRO A 430 -0.15 -16.18 10.68
N LEU A 431 0.67 -15.16 10.85
CA LEU A 431 0.58 -14.22 11.97
C LEU A 431 -0.72 -13.38 11.85
N SER A 432 -1.73 -13.77 12.64
CA SER A 432 -2.90 -13.05 13.19
C SER A 432 -3.88 -12.31 12.27
N ALA A 433 -5.09 -12.89 12.17
CA ALA A 433 -6.31 -12.34 11.56
C ALA A 433 -7.03 -11.21 12.37
N GLN A 434 -6.32 -10.45 13.21
CA GLN A 434 -6.96 -9.56 14.21
C GLN A 434 -6.77 -8.04 13.98
N CYS A 435 -5.89 -7.62 13.07
CA CYS A 435 -5.72 -6.19 12.77
C CYS A 435 -6.80 -5.69 11.80
N PRO A 436 -7.52 -4.59 12.11
CA PRO A 436 -8.45 -4.00 11.15
C PRO A 436 -7.68 -3.37 9.97
N VAL A 437 -7.95 -3.87 8.75
CA VAL A 437 -7.32 -3.44 7.48
C VAL A 437 -8.34 -2.68 6.64
N ARG A 438 -7.94 -1.55 6.02
CA ARG A 438 -8.87 -0.73 5.22
C ARG A 438 -9.56 -1.57 4.14
N GLY A 439 -10.89 -1.52 4.09
CA GLY A 439 -11.72 -2.23 3.11
C GLY A 439 -11.95 -3.72 3.42
N ALA A 440 -11.24 -4.30 4.39
CA ALA A 440 -11.45 -5.68 4.80
C ALA A 440 -12.82 -5.86 5.50
N PRO A 441 -13.43 -7.05 5.41
CA PRO A 441 -14.69 -7.33 6.09
C PRO A 441 -14.60 -7.13 7.60
N CYS A 442 -15.69 -6.65 8.20
CA CYS A 442 -15.81 -6.46 9.63
C CYS A 442 -17.25 -6.63 10.11
N ALA A 443 -17.40 -6.87 11.41
CA ALA A 443 -18.71 -6.85 12.05
C ALA A 443 -19.16 -5.41 12.26
N GLU A 444 -20.38 -5.07 11.83
CA GLU A 444 -20.96 -3.75 12.09
C GLU A 444 -20.85 -3.35 13.56
N LEU A 445 -20.73 -2.04 13.82
CA LEU A 445 -20.56 -1.49 15.17
C LEU A 445 -19.31 -2.01 15.90
N THR A 446 -18.25 -2.35 15.17
CA THR A 446 -16.91 -2.56 15.75
C THR A 446 -15.98 -1.41 15.42
N GLN A 447 -15.09 -1.10 16.36
CA GLN A 447 -13.99 -0.14 16.16
C GLN A 447 -12.71 -0.73 16.71
N GLY A 448 -11.57 -0.23 16.25
CA GLY A 448 -10.29 -0.78 16.66
C GLY A 448 -9.13 0.14 16.41
N CYS A 449 -7.96 -0.36 16.73
CA CYS A 449 -6.69 0.28 16.43
C CYS A 449 -5.88 -0.63 15.51
N ASN A 450 -5.17 -0.01 14.57
CA ASN A 450 -4.01 -0.60 13.94
C ASN A 450 -2.82 0.38 14.06
N ASP A 451 -1.69 0.03 13.46
CA ASP A 451 -0.47 0.83 13.55
C ASP A 451 -0.57 2.19 12.83
N VAL A 452 -1.58 2.35 11.98
CA VAL A 452 -1.84 3.54 11.16
C VAL A 452 -2.77 4.51 11.87
N GLY A 453 -3.80 3.99 12.52
CA GLY A 453 -4.75 4.78 13.27
C GLY A 453 -5.92 3.98 13.80
N TYR A 454 -6.97 4.70 14.16
CA TYR A 454 -8.18 4.02 14.62
C TYR A 454 -9.02 3.56 13.43
N THR A 455 -9.92 2.62 13.66
CA THR A 455 -10.74 2.01 12.61
C THR A 455 -12.19 1.94 13.06
N LEU A 456 -13.09 1.96 12.09
CA LEU A 456 -14.51 1.78 12.31
C LEU A 456 -15.08 0.87 11.22
N CYS A 457 -15.91 -0.08 11.60
CA CYS A 457 -16.67 -0.86 10.64
C CYS A 457 -17.85 -0.05 10.11
N LEU A 458 -17.88 0.21 8.80
CA LEU A 458 -18.98 0.90 8.12
C LEU A 458 -19.37 0.09 6.87
N GLY A 459 -20.63 -0.31 6.77
CA GLY A 459 -21.12 -1.08 5.62
C GLY A 459 -20.44 -2.45 5.50
N GLY A 460 -20.11 -3.07 6.62
CA GLY A 460 -19.41 -4.35 6.75
C GLY A 460 -17.93 -4.27 6.36
N ARG A 461 -17.37 -3.05 6.19
CA ARG A 461 -15.97 -2.84 5.82
C ARG A 461 -15.24 -1.91 6.76
N TRP A 462 -14.00 -2.28 7.08
CA TRP A 462 -13.14 -1.49 7.94
C TRP A 462 -12.76 -0.19 7.22
N VAL A 463 -13.14 0.94 7.80
CA VAL A 463 -12.61 2.25 7.42
C VAL A 463 -11.47 2.59 8.38
N VAL A 464 -10.28 2.79 7.83
CA VAL A 464 -9.08 3.16 8.61
C VAL A 464 -8.92 4.67 8.59
N TYR A 465 -8.61 5.21 9.75
CA TYR A 465 -8.54 6.62 10.01
C TYR A 465 -7.15 6.96 10.55
N PRO A 466 -6.23 7.42 9.70
CA PRO A 466 -4.84 7.59 10.10
C PRO A 466 -4.71 8.59 11.25
N CYS A 467 -3.88 8.20 12.21
CA CYS A 467 -3.38 9.08 13.25
C CYS A 467 -2.47 10.13 12.63
N LEU A 468 -2.46 11.32 13.23
CA LEU A 468 -1.52 12.36 12.83
C LEU A 468 -0.11 11.99 13.28
N ALA A 469 0.90 12.45 12.54
CA ALA A 469 2.29 12.19 12.85
C ALA A 469 2.60 12.54 14.33
N GLY A 470 3.17 11.58 15.06
CA GLY A 470 3.48 11.70 16.49
C GLY A 470 2.39 11.18 17.44
N THR A 471 1.17 10.94 16.96
CA THR A 471 0.10 10.27 17.72
C THR A 471 0.02 8.79 17.35
N LYS A 472 -0.47 7.96 18.27
CA LYS A 472 -0.75 6.53 18.04
C LYS A 472 -2.19 6.23 18.39
N CYS A 473 -2.75 5.17 17.80
CA CYS A 473 -4.08 4.72 18.18
C CYS A 473 -4.08 4.05 19.55
N TYR A 474 -5.08 4.36 20.35
CA TYR A 474 -5.37 3.75 21.64
C TYR A 474 -6.86 3.42 21.76
N LEU A 475 -7.14 2.29 22.42
CA LEU A 475 -8.47 1.99 22.92
C LEU A 475 -8.61 2.58 24.33
N PHE A 476 -9.44 3.62 24.46
CA PHE A 476 -9.81 4.21 25.75
C PHE A 476 -11.21 3.74 26.13
N GLY A 477 -11.28 2.74 27.01
CA GLY A 477 -12.52 1.98 27.21
C GLY A 477 -12.93 1.33 25.89
N GLU A 478 -14.16 1.57 25.45
CA GLU A 478 -14.72 1.03 24.21
C GLU A 478 -14.43 1.87 22.96
N ILE A 479 -13.66 2.96 23.06
CA ILE A 479 -13.44 3.91 21.96
C ILE A 479 -12.01 3.84 21.43
N ALA A 480 -11.89 3.73 20.10
CA ALA A 480 -10.62 3.87 19.40
C ALA A 480 -10.37 5.34 19.02
N LEU A 481 -9.21 5.86 19.38
CA LEU A 481 -8.81 7.25 19.13
C LEU A 481 -7.29 7.39 19.00
N CYS A 482 -6.83 8.45 18.34
CA CYS A 482 -5.41 8.77 18.25
C CYS A 482 -5.01 9.71 19.38
N ASP A 483 -3.92 9.44 20.11
CA ASP A 483 -3.38 10.34 21.13
C ASP A 483 -1.85 10.29 21.21
N TRP A 484 -1.24 11.21 21.95
CA TRP A 484 0.19 11.23 22.25
C TRP A 484 0.50 10.14 23.29
N GLY A 485 1.40 9.22 22.97
CA GLY A 485 1.63 7.98 23.74
C GLY A 485 2.18 8.12 25.16
N LEU A 486 2.34 9.35 25.66
CA LEU A 486 2.91 9.64 26.98
C LEU A 486 1.91 9.47 28.14
N LEU A 487 0.61 9.34 27.90
CA LEU A 487 -0.41 9.36 28.97
C LEU A 487 -0.97 7.99 29.40
N HIS A 488 -0.71 6.90 28.66
CA HIS A 488 -1.51 5.67 28.82
C HIS A 488 -0.75 4.36 29.06
N GLY A 489 0.60 4.34 29.04
CA GLY A 489 1.41 3.19 29.46
C GLY A 489 1.15 1.85 28.73
N ARG A 490 0.26 1.82 27.73
CA ARG A 490 -0.09 0.64 26.93
C ARG A 490 0.53 0.76 25.55
N ARG A 491 1.13 -0.33 25.09
CA ARG A 491 1.68 -0.45 23.73
C ARG A 491 0.53 -0.41 22.71
N PRO A 492 0.74 0.17 21.51
CA PRO A 492 -0.16 -0.04 20.38
C PRO A 492 -0.29 -1.54 20.17
N ARG A 493 -1.52 -2.05 20.20
CA ARG A 493 -1.83 -3.41 19.76
C ARG A 493 -2.89 -3.27 18.68
N CYS A 494 -2.78 -4.08 17.65
CA CYS A 494 -3.92 -4.42 16.83
C CYS A 494 -5.01 -5.00 17.72
N ASP A 495 -6.08 -4.25 17.90
CA ASP A 495 -7.16 -4.61 18.81
C ASP A 495 -8.48 -4.05 18.29
N VAL A 496 -9.54 -4.83 18.40
CA VAL A 496 -10.88 -4.51 17.91
C VAL A 496 -11.90 -4.81 19.00
N GLN A 497 -12.89 -3.96 19.14
CA GLN A 497 -13.96 -4.13 20.12
C GLN A 497 -15.30 -3.65 19.58
N PRO A 498 -16.41 -4.27 20.01
CA PRO A 498 -17.74 -3.74 19.77
C PRO A 498 -17.93 -2.39 20.48
N ILE A 499 -18.73 -1.52 19.88
CA ILE A 499 -19.17 -0.27 20.50
C ILE A 499 -20.33 -0.63 21.45
N GLN A 500 -20.08 -0.91 22.74
CA GLN A 500 -21.07 -1.50 23.67
C GLN A 500 -21.87 -0.48 24.51
N LYS A 501 -21.53 0.80 24.53
CA LYS A 501 -22.29 1.84 25.25
C LYS A 501 -23.66 2.18 24.60
N MET A 502 -24.60 1.25 24.79
CA MET A 502 -26.07 1.36 24.95
C MET A 502 -26.98 1.59 23.72
N PRO A 503 -28.29 1.23 23.80
CA PRO A 503 -28.96 0.14 24.50
C PRO A 503 -29.21 -1.06 23.57
N SER A 504 -29.48 -2.23 24.15
CA SER A 504 -29.72 -3.50 23.47
C SER A 504 -30.77 -3.43 22.35
N LYS A 505 -30.42 -4.00 21.19
CA LYS A 505 -31.20 -4.17 19.96
C LYS A 505 -31.34 -2.90 19.13
N SER A 506 -30.35 -2.63 18.29
CA SER A 506 -30.51 -1.68 17.19
C SER A 506 -29.68 -2.16 16.00
N THR A 507 -30.37 -2.60 14.95
CA THR A 507 -29.77 -3.04 13.69
C THR A 507 -29.45 -1.78 12.87
N VAL A 508 -28.24 -1.65 12.34
CA VAL A 508 -27.89 -0.54 11.44
C VAL A 508 -28.49 -0.84 10.06
N THR A 509 -29.58 -0.17 9.71
CA THR A 509 -30.31 -0.41 8.44
C THR A 509 -30.23 0.75 7.44
N ALA A 510 -29.45 1.81 7.72
CA ALA A 510 -29.31 2.93 6.80
C ALA A 510 -27.97 2.87 6.05
N SER A 511 -28.04 2.68 4.74
CA SER A 511 -26.94 2.86 3.79
C SER A 511 -26.28 4.23 4.01
N ILE A 512 -25.11 4.22 4.65
CA ILE A 512 -24.24 5.39 4.70
C ILE A 512 -23.75 5.61 3.27
N ASP A 513 -24.16 6.71 2.64
CA ASP A 513 -23.68 7.08 1.30
C ASP A 513 -22.14 7.15 1.36
N ALA A 514 -21.48 6.25 0.62
CA ALA A 514 -20.03 6.07 0.61
C ALA A 514 -19.23 7.30 0.13
N GLY A 515 -19.92 8.37 -0.28
CA GLY A 515 -19.34 9.66 -0.68
C GLY A 515 -19.47 10.79 0.35
N SER A 516 -20.02 10.54 1.54
CA SER A 516 -20.21 11.58 2.58
C SER A 516 -18.89 11.88 3.31
N GLU A 517 -18.45 13.13 3.35
CA GLU A 517 -17.25 13.51 4.10
C GLU A 517 -17.53 13.46 5.61
N HIS A 518 -16.96 12.47 6.32
CA HIS A 518 -17.22 12.23 7.75
C HIS A 518 -16.42 13.14 8.70
N ARG A 519 -15.66 14.09 8.15
CA ARG A 519 -14.54 14.75 8.83
C ARG A 519 -14.47 16.23 8.49
N ALA A 520 -14.09 17.01 9.50
CA ALA A 520 -13.66 18.39 9.33
C ALA A 520 -12.30 18.58 10.02
N VAL A 521 -11.31 19.05 9.26
CA VAL A 521 -10.01 19.47 9.79
C VAL A 521 -9.98 20.99 9.76
N PHE A 522 -9.65 21.63 10.88
CA PHE A 522 -9.61 23.08 10.97
C PHE A 522 -8.51 23.53 11.94
N THR A 523 -8.09 24.78 11.80
CA THR A 523 -7.10 25.39 12.67
C THR A 523 -7.75 26.55 13.42
N THR A 524 -7.79 26.47 14.76
CA THR A 524 -8.33 27.54 15.60
C THR A 524 -7.25 28.03 16.56
N LYS A 525 -7.00 29.34 16.59
CA LYS A 525 -5.94 29.97 17.42
C LYS A 525 -4.56 29.29 17.26
N GLY A 526 -4.23 28.81 16.06
CA GLY A 526 -2.96 28.12 15.77
C GLY A 526 -2.89 26.67 16.26
N ILE A 527 -3.98 26.11 16.77
CA ILE A 527 -4.11 24.71 17.16
C ILE A 527 -4.90 24.00 16.07
N SER A 528 -4.22 23.16 15.29
CA SER A 528 -4.89 22.22 14.41
C SER A 528 -5.77 21.31 15.28
N SER A 529 -7.01 21.16 14.86
CA SER A 529 -8.04 20.42 15.57
C SER A 529 -8.84 19.60 14.57
N ARG A 530 -9.49 18.54 15.06
CA ARG A 530 -10.27 17.62 14.22
C ARG A 530 -11.65 17.42 14.82
N ILE A 531 -12.69 17.50 13.99
CA ILE A 531 -14.05 17.04 14.31
C ILE A 531 -14.34 15.81 13.45
N GLU A 532 -14.85 14.76 14.08
CA GLU A 532 -15.28 13.55 13.39
C GLU A 532 -16.70 13.21 13.83
N TYR A 533 -17.59 12.99 12.85
CA TYR A 533 -18.97 12.61 13.10
C TYR A 533 -19.18 11.15 12.67
N VAL A 534 -19.53 10.31 13.64
CA VAL A 534 -19.71 8.87 13.46
C VAL A 534 -21.18 8.52 13.66
N PRO A 535 -21.95 8.30 12.58
CA PRO A 535 -23.32 7.83 12.73
C PRO A 535 -23.30 6.43 13.35
N LEU A 536 -24.16 6.19 14.34
CA LEU A 536 -24.27 4.90 15.03
C LEU A 536 -25.57 4.18 14.69
N HIS A 537 -26.68 4.90 14.73
CA HIS A 537 -28.01 4.35 14.49
C HIS A 537 -28.88 5.38 13.78
N ALA A 538 -29.71 4.93 12.84
CA ALA A 538 -30.72 5.77 12.20
C ALA A 538 -31.91 4.90 11.76
N GLU A 539 -32.98 4.90 12.53
CA GLU A 539 -34.17 4.09 12.26
C GLU A 539 -35.40 4.77 12.84
N HIS A 540 -36.58 4.55 12.24
CA HIS A 540 -37.85 5.04 12.76
C HIS A 540 -37.86 6.55 13.06
N GLY A 541 -37.16 7.36 12.25
CA GLY A 541 -37.07 8.81 12.43
C GLY A 541 -36.21 9.27 13.62
N ARG A 542 -35.43 8.36 14.24
CA ARG A 542 -34.46 8.68 15.31
C ARG A 542 -33.05 8.27 14.91
N PHE A 543 -32.08 9.11 15.27
CA PHE A 543 -30.67 8.80 15.06
C PHE A 543 -29.85 8.93 16.34
N SER A 544 -28.71 8.25 16.37
CA SER A 544 -27.62 8.50 17.31
C SER A 544 -26.28 8.54 16.58
N ALA A 545 -25.33 9.30 17.12
CA ALA A 545 -23.98 9.44 16.59
C ALA A 545 -22.98 9.74 17.70
N LEU A 546 -21.70 9.48 17.45
CA LEU A 546 -20.59 10.00 18.24
C LEU A 546 -19.97 11.18 17.51
N VAL A 547 -19.65 12.24 18.25
CA VAL A 547 -18.83 13.35 17.76
C VAL A 547 -17.53 13.36 18.54
N LYS A 548 -16.41 13.17 17.83
CA LYS A 548 -15.06 13.21 18.38
C LYS A 548 -14.46 14.58 18.10
N LEU A 549 -13.94 15.24 19.12
CA LEU A 549 -13.19 16.48 19.02
C LEU A 549 -11.77 16.23 19.52
N GLN A 550 -10.77 16.70 18.79
CA GLN A 550 -9.36 16.59 19.19
C GLN A 550 -8.59 17.89 18.96
N THR A 551 -7.72 18.25 19.90
CA THR A 551 -6.77 19.37 19.80
C THR A 551 -5.34 18.84 19.79
N LEU A 552 -4.43 19.43 19.02
CA LEU A 552 -3.07 18.87 18.82
C LEU A 552 -2.00 19.34 19.79
N ARG A 553 -2.20 20.46 20.50
CA ARG A 553 -1.13 21.11 21.30
C ARG A 553 -1.55 21.62 22.66
N ALA A 554 -2.84 21.67 22.98
CA ALA A 554 -3.32 22.16 24.26
C ALA A 554 -4.65 21.52 24.66
N PRO A 555 -4.92 21.34 25.96
CA PRO A 555 -6.23 20.92 26.45
C PRO A 555 -7.38 21.84 26.02
N PHE A 556 -8.61 21.30 25.97
CA PHE A 556 -9.82 22.02 25.56
C PHE A 556 -10.24 23.15 26.52
N GLY A 557 -9.79 23.11 27.78
CA GLY A 557 -10.32 23.99 28.82
C GLY A 557 -11.83 23.79 29.04
N ASN A 558 -12.46 24.74 29.72
CA ASN A 558 -13.92 24.72 29.97
C ASN A 558 -14.72 25.58 28.99
N ASN A 559 -14.05 26.32 28.10
CA ASN A 559 -14.71 27.28 27.23
C ASN A 559 -14.46 26.90 25.77
N TRP A 560 -15.35 26.09 25.21
CA TRP A 560 -15.32 25.71 23.81
C TRP A 560 -16.73 25.63 23.22
N VAL A 561 -16.83 25.84 21.91
CA VAL A 561 -18.08 25.76 21.15
C VAL A 561 -17.83 24.96 19.88
N LEU A 562 -18.54 23.84 19.72
CA LEU A 562 -18.65 23.10 18.46
C LEU A 562 -19.89 23.60 17.71
N ARG A 563 -19.78 23.82 16.40
CA ARG A 563 -20.91 24.12 15.52
C ARG A 563 -21.02 23.07 14.43
N LEU A 564 -22.22 22.56 14.22
CA LEU A 564 -22.56 21.63 13.13
C LEU A 564 -23.75 22.21 12.34
N GLU A 565 -23.76 21.99 11.03
CA GLU A 565 -24.92 22.27 10.18
C GLU A 565 -25.66 20.96 9.89
N LEU A 566 -26.87 20.83 10.43
CA LEU A 566 -27.72 19.66 10.24
C LEU A 566 -28.50 19.76 8.92
N PRO A 567 -28.74 18.64 8.22
CA PRO A 567 -29.66 18.57 7.10
C PRO A 567 -31.07 19.07 7.46
N ALA A 568 -31.77 19.64 6.47
CA ALA A 568 -33.17 20.04 6.65
C ALA A 568 -34.02 18.86 7.15
N GLY A 569 -34.85 19.09 8.17
CA GLY A 569 -35.66 18.05 8.80
C GLY A 569 -34.94 17.21 9.86
N GLN A 570 -33.67 17.53 10.20
CA GLN A 570 -32.94 16.91 11.30
C GLN A 570 -32.79 17.84 12.51
N SER A 571 -32.87 17.27 13.70
CA SER A 571 -32.59 17.97 14.97
C SER A 571 -31.85 17.06 15.93
N ILE A 572 -30.98 17.61 16.77
CA ILE A 572 -30.37 16.90 17.90
C ILE A 572 -31.18 17.24 19.15
N ASP A 573 -31.76 16.22 19.79
CA ASP A 573 -32.57 16.35 21.01
C ASP A 573 -31.78 16.00 22.28
N HIS A 574 -30.62 15.37 22.16
CA HIS A 574 -29.76 15.03 23.30
C HIS A 574 -28.27 15.09 22.94
N VAL A 575 -27.46 15.61 23.86
CA VAL A 575 -26.00 15.54 23.83
C VAL A 575 -25.52 15.14 25.23
N ASP A 576 -24.74 14.07 25.30
CA ASP A 576 -24.13 13.64 26.56
C ASP A 576 -23.11 14.68 27.05
N HIS A 577 -23.24 15.09 28.30
CA HIS A 577 -22.38 16.07 28.97
C HIS A 577 -22.22 17.44 28.24
N GLY A 578 -23.14 17.79 27.33
CA GLY A 578 -23.13 19.04 26.59
C GLY A 578 -24.45 19.81 26.66
N LEU A 579 -24.38 21.12 26.43
CA LEU A 579 -25.54 22.00 26.22
C LEU A 579 -25.69 22.26 24.72
N THR A 580 -26.92 22.20 24.22
CA THR A 580 -27.25 22.51 22.83
C THR A 580 -27.95 23.86 22.72
N VAL A 581 -27.53 24.67 21.74
CA VAL A 581 -28.25 25.86 21.30
C VAL A 581 -28.50 25.70 19.80
N ALA A 582 -29.77 25.50 19.42
CA ALA A 582 -30.17 25.36 18.02
C ALA A 582 -30.65 26.71 17.45
N ASN A 583 -30.24 27.02 16.22
CA ASN A 583 -30.75 28.14 15.44
C ASN A 583 -30.96 27.67 13.98
N GLY A 584 -32.19 27.30 13.65
CA GLY A 584 -32.50 26.66 12.36
C GLY A 584 -31.80 25.31 12.21
N THR A 585 -31.04 25.14 11.12
CA THR A 585 -30.20 23.94 10.85
C THR A 585 -28.89 23.96 11.61
N SER A 586 -28.47 25.12 12.12
CA SER A 586 -27.23 25.27 12.85
C SER A 586 -27.39 24.85 14.30
N ILE A 587 -26.49 24.00 14.79
CA ILE A 587 -26.44 23.63 16.21
C ILE A 587 -25.10 23.97 16.81
N ALA A 588 -25.13 24.67 17.94
CA ALA A 588 -23.99 24.88 18.80
C ALA A 588 -24.01 23.89 19.97
N ILE A 589 -22.89 23.23 20.22
CA ILE A 589 -22.68 22.34 21.36
C ILE A 589 -21.59 22.94 22.24
N GLN A 590 -21.88 23.05 23.54
CA GLN A 590 -21.00 23.62 24.56
C GLN A 590 -20.87 22.66 25.76
N PRO A 591 -19.81 22.75 26.57
CA PRO A 591 -19.67 21.91 27.76
C PRO A 591 -20.71 22.25 28.83
N ASN A 592 -21.29 21.24 29.49
CA ASN A 592 -22.22 21.41 30.60
C ASN A 592 -21.50 21.32 31.96
N GLY A 593 -20.81 22.41 32.36
CA GLY A 593 -20.10 22.53 33.64
C GLY A 593 -18.60 22.20 33.59
N PRO A 594 -17.85 22.39 34.71
CA PRO A 594 -16.40 22.15 34.76
C PRO A 594 -16.12 20.66 34.58
N ALA A 595 -15.76 20.27 33.36
CA ALA A 595 -15.60 18.89 32.98
C ALA A 595 -14.16 18.43 33.18
N LYS A 596 -13.99 17.11 33.38
CA LYS A 596 -12.70 16.40 33.26
C LYS A 596 -12.01 16.63 31.90
N SER A 597 -12.67 17.31 30.93
CA SER A 597 -12.12 17.74 29.65
C SER A 597 -11.20 18.95 29.73
N ALA A 598 -11.23 19.74 30.81
CA ALA A 598 -10.39 20.93 30.96
C ALA A 598 -8.89 20.63 30.82
N THR A 599 -8.49 19.40 31.18
CA THR A 599 -7.11 18.89 31.12
C THR A 599 -6.87 17.92 29.96
N ARG A 600 -7.88 17.63 29.14
CA ARG A 600 -7.79 16.64 28.05
C ARG A 600 -7.63 17.32 26.70
N MET A 601 -6.92 16.65 25.80
CA MET A 601 -6.75 17.04 24.39
C MET A 601 -7.77 16.36 23.46
N PHE A 602 -8.84 15.79 24.01
CA PHE A 602 -9.98 15.30 23.26
C PHE A 602 -11.29 15.45 24.05
N VAL A 603 -12.40 15.56 23.32
CA VAL A 603 -13.77 15.49 23.83
C VAL A 603 -14.54 14.48 22.99
N LEU A 604 -15.34 13.64 23.65
CA LEU A 604 -16.26 12.72 23.01
C LEU A 604 -17.68 13.08 23.42
N LEU A 605 -18.56 13.23 22.43
CA LEU A 605 -19.96 13.57 22.63
C LEU A 605 -20.81 12.46 22.02
N ALA A 606 -21.71 11.87 22.81
CA ALA A 606 -22.79 11.07 22.26
C ALA A 606 -23.96 12.01 21.95
N VAL A 607 -24.44 12.00 20.71
CA VAL A 607 -25.57 12.82 20.28
C VAL A 607 -26.71 11.92 19.81
N SER A 608 -27.94 12.28 20.14
CA SER A 608 -29.13 11.68 19.54
C SER A 608 -30.09 12.74 19.05
N GLY A 609 -30.94 12.35 18.11
CA GLY A 609 -31.82 13.28 17.45
C GLY A 609 -32.95 12.63 16.67
N ARG A 610 -33.66 13.49 15.94
CA ARG A 610 -34.77 13.12 15.06
C ARG A 610 -34.45 13.51 13.63
N TYR A 611 -34.99 12.77 12.67
CA TYR A 611 -34.90 13.09 11.25
C TYR A 611 -36.23 12.82 10.54
N ALA A 612 -36.52 13.59 9.50
CA ALA A 612 -37.64 13.37 8.58
C ALA A 612 -37.11 13.10 7.16
N GLY A 613 -37.57 12.02 6.53
CA GLY A 613 -37.04 11.58 5.23
C GLY A 613 -35.78 10.71 5.37
N PRO A 614 -34.89 10.65 4.36
CA PRO A 614 -33.65 9.89 4.46
C PRO A 614 -32.70 10.56 5.45
N TYR A 615 -32.17 9.78 6.39
CA TYR A 615 -31.12 10.27 7.29
C TYR A 615 -29.89 10.68 6.48
N ARG A 616 -29.35 11.86 6.80
CA ARG A 616 -28.12 12.40 6.23
C ARG A 616 -27.20 12.87 7.35
N MET A 617 -25.91 12.80 7.10
CA MET A 617 -24.93 13.35 8.03
C MET A 617 -24.91 14.88 7.99
N PRO A 618 -24.45 15.54 9.07
CA PRO A 618 -24.12 16.96 9.03
C PRO A 618 -23.12 17.29 7.92
N ASP A 619 -23.23 18.50 7.38
CA ASP A 619 -22.26 19.01 6.41
C ASP A 619 -20.94 19.32 7.13
N MET A 620 -20.00 18.38 7.07
CA MET A 620 -18.73 18.49 7.80
C MET A 620 -17.84 19.60 7.24
N ALA A 621 -17.99 20.01 5.98
CA ALA A 621 -17.27 21.17 5.43
C ALA A 621 -17.69 22.49 6.11
N LYS A 622 -18.86 22.53 6.76
CA LYS A 622 -19.36 23.68 7.53
C LYS A 622 -19.19 23.52 9.04
N ALA A 623 -18.68 22.38 9.50
CA ALA A 623 -18.41 22.18 10.91
C ALA A 623 -17.28 23.10 11.37
N SER A 624 -17.46 23.73 12.53
CA SER A 624 -16.42 24.61 13.11
C SER A 624 -16.32 24.40 14.61
N PHE A 625 -15.15 24.71 15.16
CA PHE A 625 -14.93 24.64 16.59
C PHE A 625 -14.04 25.78 17.05
N ALA A 626 -14.47 26.42 18.13
CA ALA A 626 -13.79 27.55 18.73
C ALA A 626 -13.46 27.27 20.19
N LEU A 627 -12.20 27.47 20.56
CA LEU A 627 -11.80 27.68 21.95
C LEU A 627 -12.09 29.14 22.27
N ALA A 628 -12.94 29.43 23.27
CA ALA A 628 -13.23 30.80 23.66
C ALA A 628 -11.97 31.51 24.14
#